data_AF-A0A125Q0V8-F1
#
_entry.id   AF-A0A125Q0V8-F1
#
_cell.length_a   1.000
_cell.length_b   1.000
_cell.length_c   1.000
_cell.angle_alpha   90.00
_cell.angle_beta   90.00
_cell.angle_gamma   90.00
#
_symmetry.space_group_name_H-M   'P 1'
#
loop_
_entity.id
_entity.type
_entity.pdbx_description
1 polymer ?
#
loop_
_entity_poly.entity_id
_entity_poly.type
_entity_poly.pdbx_seq_one_letter_code
_entity_poly.pdbx_strand_id
1 'polypeptide(L)'
;MTARRAGPSAGRPGPAGPGAGGGFADFGPPHRVDDGLRARSTRGAIGVSWWSRRFLEVLESFALGTRLTRGRAYARRGQVRRLVVSPGRVEASVQGSRPAPYPVVIALPPFPDPLWGRVERELAGQAFFSARLLAGDLPAELEEVFAAAGAPLFPASVGELTQHCGCPDFAVPCKHLAATFYLLAEAFDADPFALLHWRGRSRDELLGRLRTLRAGTAGSPDVGGRAPGGSAAADPVPSMVDGTATGPGGADPAPAGAARVLADLPDVPLSAAVDRFWLPPVPLPDRPAVLATDPELLLRQLGAPAPEIGGPGLLERLRRAYQALEPG
;
A
#
# COMPACT_ATOMS: atom_id res chain seq x y z
N MET A 1 15.43 -87.84 -17.46
CA MET A 1 15.94 -87.76 -16.07
C MET A 1 15.88 -86.31 -15.60
N THR A 2 14.83 -86.03 -14.81
CA THR A 2 14.66 -84.97 -13.79
C THR A 2 15.52 -83.71 -13.86
N ALA A 3 14.94 -82.63 -14.39
CA ALA A 3 15.36 -81.25 -14.11
C ALA A 3 14.93 -80.85 -12.69
N ARG A 4 15.90 -80.45 -11.87
CA ARG A 4 15.72 -79.98 -10.48
C ARG A 4 15.02 -78.62 -10.46
N ARG A 5 13.91 -78.53 -9.74
CA ARG A 5 13.26 -77.29 -9.32
C ARG A 5 14.11 -76.63 -8.23
N ALA A 6 14.53 -75.38 -8.44
CA ALA A 6 15.04 -74.50 -7.40
C ALA A 6 13.86 -73.83 -6.69
N GLY A 7 13.80 -73.92 -5.36
CA GLY A 7 12.75 -73.32 -4.53
C GLY A 7 12.94 -71.80 -4.33
N PRO A 8 11.87 -71.06 -4.02
CA PRO A 8 11.97 -69.64 -3.71
C PRO A 8 12.53 -69.44 -2.28
N SER A 9 13.57 -68.61 -2.19
CA SER A 9 14.18 -68.13 -0.96
C SER A 9 13.19 -67.25 -0.18
N ALA A 10 12.98 -67.58 1.10
CA ALA A 10 12.21 -66.77 2.05
C ALA A 10 12.99 -65.49 2.39
N GLY A 11 12.53 -64.36 1.86
CA GLY A 11 13.05 -63.04 2.21
C GLY A 11 12.69 -62.64 3.64
N ARG A 12 13.68 -62.16 4.40
CA ARG A 12 13.51 -61.55 5.73
C ARG A 12 12.56 -60.33 5.66
N PRO A 13 11.70 -60.09 6.66
CA PRO A 13 10.91 -58.87 6.71
C PRO A 13 11.84 -57.68 6.97
N GLY A 14 11.78 -56.68 6.10
CA GLY A 14 12.45 -55.39 6.27
C GLY A 14 11.83 -54.57 7.42
N PRO A 15 12.53 -53.55 7.93
CA PRO A 15 12.08 -52.76 9.07
C PRO A 15 10.80 -52.00 8.73
N ALA A 16 9.85 -52.00 9.67
CA ALA A 16 8.56 -51.34 9.57
C ALA A 16 8.72 -49.85 9.24
N GLY A 17 8.07 -49.40 8.15
CA GLY A 17 7.93 -47.99 7.81
C GLY A 17 7.08 -47.23 8.84
N PRO A 18 7.21 -45.90 8.94
CA PRO A 18 6.53 -45.12 9.96
C PRO A 18 5.02 -45.07 9.69
N GLY A 19 4.27 -45.77 10.54
CA GLY A 19 2.91 -45.49 10.99
C GLY A 19 1.96 -44.76 10.03
N ALA A 20 1.38 -45.50 9.09
CA ALA A 20 0.03 -45.23 8.61
C ALA A 20 -0.95 -45.72 9.69
N GLY A 21 -1.32 -44.85 10.63
CA GLY A 21 -2.20 -45.24 11.73
C GLY A 21 -2.56 -44.07 12.62
N GLY A 22 -3.55 -43.30 12.19
CA GLY A 22 -4.14 -42.23 12.99
C GLY A 22 -5.38 -41.71 12.30
N GLY A 23 -6.54 -42.30 12.58
CA GLY A 23 -7.81 -41.83 12.03
C GLY A 23 -8.16 -40.46 12.61
N PHE A 24 -9.11 -39.74 11.98
CA PHE A 24 -9.60 -38.46 12.53
C PHE A 24 -10.14 -38.56 13.97
N ALA A 25 -10.47 -39.78 14.43
CA ALA A 25 -10.90 -40.10 15.79
C ALA A 25 -9.80 -39.97 16.86
N ASP A 26 -8.52 -40.03 16.48
CA ASP A 26 -7.39 -39.96 17.41
C ASP A 26 -7.00 -38.52 17.78
N PHE A 27 -7.72 -37.54 17.21
CA PHE A 27 -7.45 -36.12 17.41
C PHE A 27 -8.42 -35.52 18.43
N GLY A 28 -7.90 -35.22 19.63
CA GLY A 28 -8.63 -34.51 20.68
C GLY A 28 -8.91 -33.02 20.37
N PRO A 29 -9.41 -32.25 21.35
CA PRO A 29 -9.56 -30.80 21.19
C PRO A 29 -8.20 -30.14 20.92
N PRO A 30 -8.17 -28.96 20.27
CA PRO A 30 -6.90 -28.25 20.07
C PRO A 30 -6.27 -27.87 21.42
N HIS A 31 -4.94 -28.04 21.51
CA HIS A 31 -4.18 -27.52 22.65
C HIS A 31 -4.35 -26.00 22.72
N ARG A 32 -4.45 -25.45 23.92
CA ARG A 32 -4.47 -24.00 24.11
C ARG A 32 -3.09 -23.41 23.88
N VAL A 33 -3.05 -22.17 23.41
CA VAL A 33 -1.84 -21.37 23.26
C VAL A 33 -2.06 -20.09 24.05
N ASP A 34 -1.17 -19.81 24.99
CA ASP A 34 -1.29 -18.62 25.83
C ASP A 34 -0.86 -17.37 25.03
N ASP A 35 0.30 -17.44 24.36
CA ASP A 35 0.95 -16.32 23.65
C ASP A 35 0.77 -16.35 22.12
N GLY A 36 -0.31 -16.92 21.62
CA GLY A 36 -0.57 -16.96 20.18
C GLY A 36 -1.16 -15.66 19.66
N LEU A 37 -0.92 -15.38 18.38
CA LEU A 37 -1.50 -14.28 17.63
C LEU A 37 -3.03 -14.40 17.63
N ARG A 38 -3.69 -13.39 18.18
CA ARG A 38 -5.16 -13.30 18.29
C ARG A 38 -5.69 -12.26 17.33
N ALA A 39 -6.80 -12.60 16.69
CA ALA A 39 -7.57 -11.60 15.95
C ALA A 39 -7.97 -10.47 16.91
N ARG A 40 -7.71 -9.22 16.52
CA ARG A 40 -8.06 -8.00 17.28
C ARG A 40 -9.56 -7.93 17.55
N SER A 41 -10.36 -8.37 16.58
CA SER A 41 -11.82 -8.42 16.69
C SER A 41 -12.30 -9.64 17.48
N THR A 42 -12.72 -9.42 18.72
CA THR A 42 -13.37 -10.46 19.56
C THR A 42 -14.79 -10.80 19.07
N ARG A 43 -15.49 -9.81 18.51
CA ARG A 43 -16.82 -9.91 17.87
C ARG A 43 -16.88 -8.95 16.67
N GLY A 44 -17.59 -9.35 15.60
CA GLY A 44 -17.73 -8.55 14.37
C GLY A 44 -16.87 -9.04 13.20
N ALA A 45 -16.61 -8.17 12.22
CA ALA A 45 -15.73 -8.47 11.09
C ALA A 45 -14.25 -8.55 11.53
N ILE A 46 -13.47 -9.34 10.81
CA ILE A 46 -12.00 -9.34 10.84
C ILE A 46 -11.56 -8.68 9.53
N GLY A 47 -10.50 -7.87 9.55
CA GLY A 47 -10.11 -7.07 8.39
C GLY A 47 -11.07 -5.90 8.19
N VAL A 48 -10.72 -4.72 8.71
CA VAL A 48 -11.62 -3.55 8.69
C VAL A 48 -11.27 -2.54 7.59
N SER A 49 -10.00 -2.47 7.19
CA SER A 49 -9.61 -1.64 6.05
C SER A 49 -10.28 -2.14 4.77
N TRP A 50 -10.36 -1.29 3.75
CA TRP A 50 -10.90 -1.72 2.47
C TRP A 50 -10.04 -2.83 1.84
N TRP A 51 -8.70 -2.77 1.97
CA TRP A 51 -7.81 -3.77 1.39
C TRP A 51 -7.91 -5.14 2.06
N SER A 52 -8.10 -5.17 3.38
CA SER A 52 -8.29 -6.41 4.11
C SER A 52 -9.66 -7.02 3.83
N ARG A 53 -10.70 -6.18 3.71
CA ARG A 53 -12.03 -6.61 3.27
C ARG A 53 -11.98 -7.17 1.85
N ARG A 54 -11.35 -6.46 0.91
CA ARG A 54 -11.16 -6.91 -0.47
C ARG A 54 -10.43 -8.24 -0.55
N PHE A 55 -9.37 -8.42 0.24
CA PHE A 55 -8.65 -9.69 0.35
C PHE A 55 -9.53 -10.83 0.90
N LEU A 56 -10.31 -10.58 1.96
CA LEU A 56 -11.20 -11.58 2.54
C LEU A 56 -12.39 -11.89 1.63
N GLU A 57 -12.91 -10.93 0.87
CA GLU A 57 -13.96 -11.15 -0.13
C GLU A 57 -13.54 -12.17 -1.19
N VAL A 58 -12.28 -12.08 -1.67
CA VAL A 58 -11.73 -13.11 -2.55
C VAL A 58 -11.84 -14.47 -1.88
N LEU A 59 -11.42 -14.61 -0.63
CA LEU A 59 -11.50 -15.90 0.07
C LEU A 59 -12.94 -16.38 0.32
N GLU A 60 -13.84 -15.48 0.70
CA GLU A 60 -15.22 -15.79 1.08
C GLU A 60 -16.11 -16.08 -0.13
N SER A 61 -15.76 -15.56 -1.32
CA SER A 61 -16.47 -15.81 -2.58
C SER A 61 -16.53 -17.28 -3.02
N PHE A 62 -15.71 -18.15 -2.43
CA PHE A 62 -15.60 -19.57 -2.80
C PHE A 62 -16.47 -20.52 -1.95
N ALA A 63 -17.52 -20.01 -1.29
CA ALA A 63 -18.53 -20.80 -0.57
C ALA A 63 -17.94 -21.81 0.45
N LEU A 64 -16.90 -21.41 1.18
CA LEU A 64 -16.13 -22.24 2.11
C LEU A 64 -16.89 -22.61 3.42
N GLY A 65 -18.16 -22.22 3.54
CA GLY A 65 -19.12 -22.67 4.55
C GLY A 65 -18.59 -22.70 5.99
N THR A 66 -18.82 -23.82 6.68
CA THR A 66 -18.48 -23.98 8.11
C THR A 66 -16.97 -23.97 8.41
N ARG A 67 -16.11 -24.12 7.39
CA ARG A 67 -14.65 -24.18 7.55
C ARG A 67 -14.08 -22.81 7.90
N LEU A 68 -14.56 -21.75 7.24
CA LEU A 68 -14.21 -20.37 7.57
C LEU A 68 -14.67 -19.98 8.97
N THR A 69 -15.87 -20.41 9.37
CA THR A 69 -16.36 -20.16 10.73
C THR A 69 -15.43 -20.76 11.79
N ARG A 70 -14.95 -22.00 11.58
CA ARG A 70 -13.96 -22.62 12.47
C ARG A 70 -12.60 -21.92 12.40
N GLY A 71 -12.14 -21.53 11.21
CA GLY A 71 -10.90 -20.76 11.05
C GLY A 71 -10.93 -19.42 11.79
N ARG A 72 -12.04 -18.68 11.67
CA ARG A 72 -12.31 -17.44 12.39
C ARG A 72 -12.26 -17.66 13.91
N ALA A 73 -12.85 -18.75 14.39
CA ALA A 73 -12.76 -19.11 15.81
C ALA A 73 -11.32 -19.44 16.26
N TYR A 74 -10.52 -20.11 15.42
CA TYR A 74 -9.11 -20.38 15.71
C TYR A 74 -8.27 -19.11 15.79
N ALA A 75 -8.46 -18.18 14.84
CA ALA A 75 -7.79 -16.88 14.85
C ALA A 75 -8.14 -16.08 16.13
N ARG A 76 -9.41 -16.05 16.52
CA ARG A 76 -9.85 -15.37 17.76
C ARG A 76 -9.33 -16.01 19.04
N ARG A 77 -9.17 -17.34 19.06
CA ARG A 77 -8.66 -18.08 20.22
C ARG A 77 -7.15 -18.00 20.39
N GLY A 78 -6.43 -17.35 19.48
CA GLY A 78 -4.97 -17.24 19.56
C GLY A 78 -4.25 -18.51 19.15
N GLN A 79 -4.82 -19.31 18.24
CA GLN A 79 -4.22 -20.61 17.91
C GLN A 79 -3.05 -20.51 16.92
N VAL A 80 -2.80 -19.35 16.32
CA VAL A 80 -1.66 -19.14 15.42
C VAL A 80 -0.48 -18.64 16.24
N ARG A 81 0.60 -19.42 16.33
CA ARG A 81 1.78 -19.07 17.13
C ARG A 81 2.71 -18.09 16.44
N ARG A 82 2.82 -18.18 15.11
CA ARG A 82 3.66 -17.32 14.28
C ARG A 82 2.99 -17.10 12.94
N LEU A 83 3.16 -15.90 12.39
CA LEU A 83 2.82 -15.54 11.02
C LEU A 83 3.93 -14.64 10.48
N VAL A 84 4.52 -15.02 9.35
CA VAL A 84 5.56 -14.22 8.68
C VAL A 84 5.21 -14.09 7.21
N VAL A 85 5.23 -12.84 6.75
CA VAL A 85 5.00 -12.45 5.37
C VAL A 85 6.36 -12.18 4.73
N SER A 86 6.57 -12.77 3.56
CA SER A 86 7.77 -12.64 2.74
C SER A 86 7.37 -12.52 1.27
N PRO A 87 8.28 -12.11 0.35
CA PRO A 87 7.98 -12.04 -1.08
C PRO A 87 7.40 -13.35 -1.61
N GLY A 88 6.15 -13.27 -2.07
CA GLY A 88 5.39 -14.38 -2.61
C GLY A 88 4.98 -15.48 -1.64
N ARG A 89 5.27 -15.35 -0.34
CA ARG A 89 5.05 -16.44 0.61
C ARG A 89 4.71 -15.97 2.02
N VAL A 90 3.70 -16.61 2.59
CA VAL A 90 3.28 -16.47 3.99
C VAL A 90 3.49 -17.81 4.68
N GLU A 91 4.24 -17.79 5.78
CA GLU A 91 4.44 -18.93 6.66
C GLU A 91 3.73 -18.72 7.99
N ALA A 92 3.06 -19.75 8.47
CA ALA A 92 2.48 -19.74 9.81
C ALA A 92 2.66 -21.08 10.52
N SER A 93 2.64 -21.04 11.85
CA SER A 93 2.55 -22.22 12.69
C SER A 93 1.27 -22.18 13.49
N VAL A 94 0.39 -23.16 13.30
CA VAL A 94 -0.97 -23.16 13.88
C VAL A 94 -1.13 -24.35 14.81
N GLN A 95 -1.43 -24.06 16.07
CA GLN A 95 -1.68 -25.07 17.08
C GLN A 95 -3.02 -25.77 16.79
N GLY A 96 -2.93 -27.09 16.67
CA GLY A 96 -4.09 -27.97 16.58
C GLY A 96 -4.14 -28.94 17.76
N SER A 97 -4.65 -30.14 17.50
CA SER A 97 -4.80 -31.21 18.48
C SER A 97 -3.55 -32.05 18.71
N ARG A 98 -2.50 -31.85 17.91
CA ARG A 98 -1.18 -32.47 18.15
C ARG A 98 -0.29 -31.57 19.01
N PRO A 99 0.67 -32.12 19.77
CA PRO A 99 1.63 -31.30 20.53
C PRO A 99 2.44 -30.34 19.66
N ALA A 100 2.92 -30.81 18.50
CA ALA A 100 3.61 -29.98 17.52
C ALA A 100 2.60 -29.17 16.68
N PRO A 101 2.77 -27.83 16.57
CA PRO A 101 1.96 -26.99 15.68
C PRO A 101 2.07 -27.41 14.22
N TYR A 102 0.97 -27.27 13.47
CA TYR A 102 0.98 -27.55 12.03
C TYR A 102 1.66 -26.41 11.26
N PRO A 103 2.62 -26.71 10.37
CA PRO A 103 3.14 -25.72 9.44
C PRO A 103 2.05 -25.39 8.40
N VAL A 104 1.90 -24.12 8.11
CA VAL A 104 1.00 -23.57 7.09
C VAL A 104 1.80 -22.69 6.15
N VAL A 105 1.58 -22.87 4.85
CA VAL A 105 2.19 -22.07 3.79
C VAL A 105 1.10 -21.61 2.85
N ILE A 106 1.08 -20.31 2.57
CA ILE A 106 0.26 -19.70 1.51
C ILE A 106 1.22 -18.98 0.59
N ALA A 107 1.24 -19.33 -0.68
CA ALA A 107 2.11 -18.71 -1.68
C ALA A 107 1.29 -18.12 -2.82
N LEU A 108 1.75 -16.97 -3.30
CA LEU A 108 1.20 -16.22 -4.41
C LEU A 108 2.40 -15.71 -5.22
N PRO A 109 2.51 -15.98 -6.52
CA PRO A 109 3.67 -15.53 -7.28
C PRO A 109 3.90 -14.01 -7.15
N PRO A 110 5.11 -13.56 -6.79
CA PRO A 110 5.43 -12.15 -6.77
C PRO A 110 5.44 -11.61 -8.20
N PHE A 111 5.22 -10.31 -8.36
CA PHE A 111 5.33 -9.69 -9.67
C PHE A 111 6.79 -9.64 -10.12
N PRO A 112 7.08 -9.87 -11.41
CA PRO A 112 8.44 -9.73 -11.93
C PRO A 112 8.85 -8.25 -11.95
N ASP A 113 10.15 -7.97 -11.87
CA ASP A 113 10.68 -6.60 -11.81
C ASP A 113 10.21 -5.66 -12.93
N PRO A 114 10.07 -6.09 -14.21
CA PRO A 114 9.53 -5.21 -15.26
C PRO A 114 8.08 -4.78 -15.02
N LEU A 115 7.29 -5.61 -14.33
CA LEU A 115 5.91 -5.31 -13.99
C LEU A 115 5.87 -4.30 -12.83
N TRP A 116 6.68 -4.52 -11.79
CA TRP A 116 6.87 -3.54 -10.71
C TRP A 116 7.35 -2.19 -11.24
N GLY A 117 8.30 -2.18 -12.17
CA GLY A 117 8.81 -0.94 -12.79
C GLY A 117 7.76 -0.17 -13.61
N ARG A 118 6.67 -0.81 -14.07
CA ARG A 118 5.51 -0.11 -14.65
C ARG A 118 4.67 0.53 -13.56
N VAL A 119 4.30 -0.25 -12.54
CA VAL A 119 3.50 0.23 -11.39
C VAL A 119 4.19 1.43 -10.72
N GLU A 120 5.47 1.32 -10.43
CA GLU A 120 6.25 2.37 -9.77
C GLU A 120 6.29 3.67 -10.59
N ARG A 121 6.35 3.59 -11.93
CA ARG A 121 6.28 4.77 -12.80
C ARG A 121 4.91 5.43 -12.74
N GLU A 122 3.83 4.65 -12.77
CA GLU A 122 2.48 5.21 -12.65
C GLU A 122 2.24 5.86 -11.28
N LEU A 123 2.67 5.20 -10.20
CA LEU A 123 2.57 5.74 -8.84
C LEU A 123 3.44 6.97 -8.63
N ALA A 124 4.66 7.00 -9.18
CA ALA A 124 5.54 8.16 -9.12
C ALA A 124 4.93 9.33 -9.92
N GLY A 125 4.29 9.01 -11.04
CA GLY A 125 3.59 9.92 -11.95
C GLY A 125 2.51 10.77 -11.29
N GLN A 126 1.95 10.36 -10.16
CA GLN A 126 0.84 11.05 -9.50
C GLN A 126 1.16 11.41 -8.05
N ALA A 127 1.22 12.71 -7.75
CA ALA A 127 1.58 13.26 -6.43
C ALA A 127 0.85 12.55 -5.28
N PHE A 128 -0.46 12.37 -5.45
CA PHE A 128 -1.41 11.75 -4.53
C PHE A 128 -0.95 10.37 -4.02
N PHE A 129 -0.64 9.42 -4.90
CA PHE A 129 -0.33 8.04 -4.47
C PHE A 129 0.91 7.96 -3.59
N SER A 130 1.98 8.66 -3.96
CA SER A 130 3.19 8.65 -3.13
C SER A 130 2.96 9.32 -1.77
N ALA A 131 2.14 10.39 -1.71
CA ALA A 131 1.82 11.03 -0.43
C ALA A 131 1.05 10.07 0.50
N ARG A 132 0.06 9.35 -0.04
CA ARG A 132 -0.71 8.35 0.71
C ARG A 132 0.15 7.16 1.16
N LEU A 133 0.98 6.62 0.28
CA LEU A 133 1.93 5.55 0.63
C LEU A 133 2.94 5.98 1.69
N LEU A 134 3.48 7.21 1.62
CA LEU A 134 4.36 7.76 2.65
C LEU A 134 3.65 7.86 4.02
N ALA A 135 2.36 8.18 4.02
CA ALA A 135 1.52 8.22 5.22
C ALA A 135 1.16 6.82 5.76
N GLY A 136 1.64 5.73 5.13
CA GLY A 136 1.32 4.38 5.56
C GLY A 136 -0.06 3.91 5.11
N ASP A 137 -0.65 4.55 4.11
CA ASP A 137 -1.98 4.23 3.59
C ASP A 137 -1.92 3.64 2.18
N LEU A 138 -2.92 2.81 1.86
CA LEU A 138 -3.11 2.23 0.54
C LEU A 138 -4.48 2.68 0.00
N PRO A 139 -4.56 3.77 -0.78
CA PRO A 139 -5.81 4.23 -1.39
C PRO A 139 -6.50 3.17 -2.26
N ALA A 140 -7.83 3.17 -2.29
CA ALA A 140 -8.63 2.20 -3.07
C ALA A 140 -8.32 2.26 -4.57
N GLU A 141 -8.01 3.46 -5.08
CA GLU A 141 -7.66 3.73 -6.46
C GLU A 141 -6.36 3.02 -6.89
N LEU A 142 -5.51 2.56 -5.94
CA LEU A 142 -4.36 1.74 -6.29
C LEU A 142 -4.77 0.41 -6.93
N GLU A 143 -5.91 -0.19 -6.56
CA GLU A 143 -6.33 -1.46 -7.17
C GLU A 143 -6.47 -1.31 -8.69
N GLU A 144 -7.04 -0.18 -9.14
CA GLU A 144 -7.19 0.14 -10.55
C GLU A 144 -5.84 0.42 -11.23
N VAL A 145 -4.93 1.14 -10.58
CA VAL A 145 -3.57 1.38 -11.10
C VAL A 145 -2.82 0.07 -11.29
N PHE A 146 -2.88 -0.81 -10.30
CA PHE A 146 -2.26 -2.14 -10.37
C PHE A 146 -2.91 -2.99 -11.47
N ALA A 147 -4.24 -2.99 -11.59
CA ALA A 147 -4.94 -3.71 -12.64
C ALA A 147 -4.58 -3.21 -14.05
N ALA A 148 -4.55 -1.88 -14.26
CA ALA A 148 -4.18 -1.27 -15.54
C ALA A 148 -2.73 -1.57 -15.96
N ALA A 149 -1.82 -1.74 -14.99
CA ALA A 149 -0.44 -2.14 -15.26
C ALA A 149 -0.27 -3.63 -15.59
N GLY A 150 -1.35 -4.43 -15.48
CA GLY A 150 -1.34 -5.89 -15.61
C GLY A 150 -0.85 -6.61 -14.34
N ALA A 151 -0.95 -5.96 -13.18
CA ALA A 151 -0.44 -6.42 -11.89
C ALA A 151 -1.55 -6.46 -10.82
N PRO A 152 -2.68 -7.17 -11.01
CA PRO A 152 -3.81 -7.10 -10.09
C PRO A 152 -3.38 -7.35 -8.63
N LEU A 153 -3.67 -6.39 -7.74
CA LEU A 153 -3.12 -6.37 -6.39
C LEU A 153 -3.57 -7.57 -5.54
N PHE A 154 -4.81 -8.01 -5.71
CA PHE A 154 -5.38 -9.19 -5.05
C PHE A 154 -5.46 -10.37 -6.03
N PRO A 155 -5.34 -11.61 -5.54
CA PRO A 155 -5.59 -12.78 -6.39
C PRO A 155 -7.03 -12.71 -6.93
N ALA A 156 -7.26 -13.05 -8.19
CA ALA A 156 -8.62 -13.08 -8.73
C ALA A 156 -9.38 -14.32 -8.25
N SER A 157 -8.65 -15.39 -7.91
CA SER A 157 -9.22 -16.58 -7.27
C SER A 157 -8.30 -17.27 -6.27
N VAL A 158 -8.89 -18.08 -5.40
CA VAL A 158 -8.14 -18.98 -4.50
C VAL A 158 -7.29 -19.99 -5.27
N GLY A 159 -7.61 -20.26 -6.53
CA GLY A 159 -6.82 -21.13 -7.41
C GLY A 159 -5.43 -20.56 -7.78
N GLU A 160 -5.24 -19.25 -7.67
CA GLU A 160 -3.92 -18.61 -7.82
C GLU A 160 -3.03 -18.78 -6.58
N LEU A 161 -3.60 -19.24 -5.47
CA LEU A 161 -2.90 -19.44 -4.21
C LEU A 161 -2.48 -20.88 -4.05
N THR A 162 -1.17 -21.11 -3.98
CA THR A 162 -0.63 -22.38 -3.51
C THR A 162 -0.81 -22.45 -2.00
N GLN A 163 -1.58 -23.42 -1.52
CA GLN A 163 -1.95 -23.56 -0.11
C GLN A 163 -1.53 -24.92 0.42
N HIS A 164 -0.77 -24.92 1.51
CA HIS A 164 -0.33 -26.13 2.17
C HIS A 164 -0.51 -26.03 3.67
N CYS A 165 -1.00 -27.10 4.28
CA CYS A 165 -1.03 -27.27 5.72
C CYS A 165 -0.63 -28.70 6.07
N GLY A 166 0.28 -28.87 7.03
CA GLY A 166 0.71 -30.19 7.52
C GLY A 166 -0.33 -30.95 8.37
N CYS A 167 -1.59 -30.50 8.37
CA CYS A 167 -2.66 -31.14 9.14
C CYS A 167 -3.29 -32.31 8.36
N PRO A 168 -3.93 -33.27 9.04
CA PRO A 168 -4.53 -34.42 8.38
C PRO A 168 -5.82 -34.10 7.60
N ASP A 169 -6.33 -32.86 7.68
CA ASP A 169 -7.52 -32.42 6.94
C ASP A 169 -7.15 -32.23 5.46
N PHE A 170 -7.74 -33.03 4.59
CA PHE A 170 -7.52 -32.98 3.14
C PHE A 170 -8.23 -31.80 2.46
N ALA A 171 -9.16 -31.13 3.16
CA ALA A 171 -9.87 -29.97 2.62
C ALA A 171 -8.93 -28.76 2.53
N VAL A 172 -8.97 -28.05 1.40
CA VAL A 172 -8.21 -26.83 1.16
C VAL A 172 -9.17 -25.68 0.82
N PRO A 173 -9.20 -24.59 1.59
CA PRO A 173 -8.51 -24.38 2.87
C PRO A 173 -9.10 -25.19 4.03
N CYS A 174 -8.23 -25.77 4.85
CA CYS A 174 -8.61 -26.33 6.15
C CYS A 174 -8.83 -25.19 7.17
N LYS A 175 -9.30 -25.52 8.38
CA LYS A 175 -9.49 -24.51 9.45
C LYS A 175 -8.21 -23.74 9.81
N HIS A 176 -7.03 -24.35 9.67
CA HIS A 176 -5.75 -23.71 9.97
C HIS A 176 -5.37 -22.70 8.89
N LEU A 177 -5.51 -23.07 7.60
CA LEU A 177 -5.36 -22.13 6.48
C LEU A 177 -6.33 -20.95 6.60
N ALA A 178 -7.60 -21.23 6.91
CA ALA A 178 -8.60 -20.19 7.14
C ALA A 178 -8.22 -19.26 8.31
N ALA A 179 -7.68 -19.79 9.41
CA ALA A 179 -7.19 -18.97 10.52
C ALA A 179 -6.00 -18.08 10.10
N THR A 180 -5.06 -18.64 9.33
CA THR A 180 -3.92 -17.88 8.78
C THR A 180 -4.38 -16.77 7.85
N PHE A 181 -5.37 -17.03 6.98
CA PHE A 181 -5.94 -16.00 6.11
C PHE A 181 -6.54 -14.82 6.88
N TYR A 182 -7.30 -15.10 7.94
CA TYR A 182 -7.88 -14.04 8.76
C TYR A 182 -6.81 -13.21 9.49
N LEU A 183 -5.75 -13.83 10.00
CA LEU A 183 -4.65 -13.07 10.61
C LEU A 183 -3.76 -12.36 9.59
N LEU A 184 -3.64 -12.89 8.38
CA LEU A 184 -2.97 -12.21 7.28
C LEU A 184 -3.72 -10.92 6.89
N ALA A 185 -5.06 -10.97 6.86
CA ALA A 185 -5.88 -9.77 6.67
C ALA A 185 -5.64 -8.73 7.79
N GLU A 186 -5.55 -9.16 9.06
CA GLU A 186 -5.21 -8.22 10.14
C GLU A 186 -3.78 -7.68 10.08
N ALA A 187 -2.83 -8.48 9.57
CA ALA A 187 -1.48 -8.01 9.32
C ALA A 187 -1.48 -6.91 8.26
N PHE A 188 -2.30 -7.04 7.20
CA PHE A 188 -2.47 -5.97 6.21
C PHE A 188 -3.14 -4.72 6.80
N ASP A 189 -4.14 -4.86 7.66
CA ASP A 189 -4.71 -3.73 8.40
C ASP A 189 -3.65 -3.01 9.27
N ALA A 190 -2.71 -3.77 9.86
CA ALA A 190 -1.67 -3.21 10.72
C ALA A 190 -0.57 -2.51 9.91
N ASP A 191 -0.20 -3.07 8.77
CA ASP A 191 0.73 -2.50 7.81
C ASP A 191 0.32 -2.88 6.37
N PRO A 192 -0.24 -1.94 5.58
CA PRO A 192 -0.65 -2.25 4.22
C PRO A 192 0.54 -2.58 3.30
N PHE A 193 1.77 -2.21 3.66
CA PHE A 193 2.95 -2.64 2.91
C PHE A 193 3.21 -4.14 3.01
N ALA A 194 2.64 -4.85 3.98
CA ALA A 194 2.74 -6.31 4.01
C ALA A 194 2.07 -6.96 2.78
N LEU A 195 1.02 -6.35 2.21
CA LEU A 195 0.39 -6.81 0.97
C LEU A 195 1.32 -6.61 -0.24
N LEU A 196 1.95 -5.44 -0.33
CA LEU A 196 2.91 -5.12 -1.39
C LEU A 196 4.18 -5.97 -1.27
N HIS A 197 4.62 -6.22 -0.04
CA HIS A 197 5.75 -7.09 0.27
C HIS A 197 5.45 -8.52 -0.15
N TRP A 198 4.25 -9.02 0.12
CA TRP A 198 3.81 -10.32 -0.37
C TRP A 198 3.78 -10.37 -1.91
N ARG A 199 3.47 -9.25 -2.59
CA ARG A 199 3.59 -9.11 -4.05
C ARG A 199 5.02 -8.89 -4.57
N GLY A 200 6.01 -8.88 -3.68
CA GLY A 200 7.43 -8.86 -4.03
C GLY A 200 8.11 -7.51 -3.90
N ARG A 201 7.48 -6.50 -3.29
CA ARG A 201 8.13 -5.21 -3.05
C ARG A 201 7.98 -4.74 -1.61
N SER A 202 9.11 -4.65 -0.91
CA SER A 202 9.14 -4.09 0.44
C SER A 202 8.83 -2.60 0.43
N ARG A 203 8.49 -2.09 1.63
CA ARG A 203 8.24 -0.66 1.86
C ARG A 203 9.42 0.21 1.42
N ASP A 204 10.63 -0.17 1.83
CA ASP A 204 11.82 0.64 1.58
C ASP A 204 12.20 0.65 0.10
N GLU A 205 12.10 -0.50 -0.58
CA GLU A 205 12.32 -0.60 -2.02
C GLU A 205 11.32 0.27 -2.79
N LEU A 206 10.02 0.16 -2.47
CA LEU A 206 8.97 0.92 -3.15
C LEU A 206 9.15 2.43 -2.90
N LEU A 207 9.23 2.86 -1.64
CA LEU A 207 9.34 4.29 -1.31
C LEU A 207 10.66 4.88 -1.81
N GLY A 208 11.77 4.12 -1.75
CA GLY A 208 13.05 4.52 -2.33
C GLY A 208 12.94 4.73 -3.84
N ARG A 209 12.33 3.79 -4.55
CA ARG A 209 12.15 3.88 -6.00
C ARG A 209 11.24 5.03 -6.43
N LEU A 210 10.15 5.28 -5.71
CA LEU A 210 9.27 6.43 -5.96
C LEU A 210 10.00 7.77 -5.79
N ARG A 211 10.87 7.88 -4.78
CA ARG A 211 11.71 9.08 -4.59
C ARG A 211 12.68 9.27 -5.75
N THR A 212 13.36 8.21 -6.20
CA THR A 212 14.30 8.29 -7.34
C THR A 212 13.60 8.73 -8.63
N LEU A 213 12.45 8.13 -8.94
CA LEU A 213 11.68 8.46 -10.15
C LEU A 213 11.20 9.92 -10.15
N ARG A 214 10.89 10.47 -8.97
CA ARG A 214 10.50 11.88 -8.83
C ARG A 214 11.68 12.84 -8.83
N ALA A 215 12.79 12.48 -8.21
CA ALA A 215 14.00 13.31 -8.24
C ALA A 215 14.53 13.47 -9.67
N GLY A 216 14.44 12.42 -10.49
CA GLY A 216 14.84 12.47 -11.90
C GLY A 216 13.98 13.39 -12.78
N THR A 217 12.77 13.75 -12.36
CA THR A 217 11.87 14.68 -13.10
C THR A 217 11.95 16.11 -12.58
N ALA A 218 12.50 16.32 -11.39
CA ALA A 218 12.73 17.64 -10.81
C ALA A 218 14.05 18.29 -11.28
N GLY A 219 14.61 17.84 -12.42
CA GLY A 219 15.84 18.38 -13.00
C GLY A 219 15.68 19.84 -13.43
N SER A 220 16.28 20.72 -12.62
CA SER A 220 16.59 22.16 -12.78
C SER A 220 15.54 23.08 -13.41
N PRO A 221 14.93 24.02 -12.66
CA PRO A 221 14.51 25.27 -13.29
C PRO A 221 15.78 25.94 -13.82
N ASP A 222 15.91 26.01 -15.14
CA ASP A 222 16.85 26.93 -15.79
C ASP A 222 16.39 28.35 -15.44
N VAL A 223 16.84 28.83 -14.28
CA VAL A 223 16.80 30.25 -13.96
C VAL A 223 17.89 30.86 -14.82
N GLY A 224 17.55 31.13 -16.08
CA GLY A 224 18.25 32.02 -16.99
C GLY A 224 18.22 33.44 -16.43
N GLY A 225 18.93 33.66 -15.33
CA GLY A 225 19.16 34.95 -14.71
C GLY A 225 20.11 35.75 -15.57
N ARG A 226 19.57 36.46 -16.57
CA ARG A 226 20.27 37.53 -17.26
C ARG A 226 20.62 38.62 -16.24
N ALA A 227 21.87 38.66 -15.79
CA ALA A 227 22.40 39.79 -15.04
C ALA A 227 22.39 41.06 -15.92
N PRO A 228 21.97 42.23 -15.40
CA PRO A 228 22.09 43.48 -16.13
C PRO A 228 23.57 43.91 -16.15
N GLY A 229 24.00 44.39 -17.32
CA GLY A 229 25.39 44.65 -17.66
C GLY A 229 26.03 45.80 -16.88
N GLY A 230 27.35 45.65 -16.66
CA GLY A 230 28.28 46.70 -16.28
C GLY A 230 29.61 46.46 -17.01
N SER A 231 30.00 47.43 -17.83
CA SER A 231 31.16 47.43 -18.74
C SER A 231 32.51 47.49 -18.02
N ALA A 232 33.51 46.73 -18.49
CA ALA A 232 34.87 47.20 -18.79
C ALA A 232 35.68 46.12 -19.53
N ALA A 233 36.51 46.56 -20.47
CA ALA A 233 37.17 45.78 -21.53
C ALA A 233 38.43 45.02 -21.11
N ALA A 234 38.68 43.89 -21.80
CA ALA A 234 40.00 43.44 -22.26
C ALA A 234 39.85 42.41 -23.40
N ASP A 235 40.76 42.51 -24.37
CA ASP A 235 40.78 41.96 -25.75
C ASP A 235 40.86 40.41 -25.93
N PRO A 236 40.66 39.90 -27.18
CA PRO A 236 40.14 38.55 -27.45
C PRO A 236 41.21 37.49 -27.69
N VAL A 237 40.86 36.23 -27.44
CA VAL A 237 41.61 35.03 -27.87
C VAL A 237 40.69 34.20 -28.78
N PRO A 238 41.14 33.71 -29.94
CA PRO A 238 40.24 33.30 -31.00
C PRO A 238 39.54 31.97 -30.72
N SER A 239 38.28 31.96 -31.16
CA SER A 239 37.41 30.81 -31.33
C SER A 239 38.06 29.71 -32.18
N MET A 240 38.05 28.49 -31.66
CA MET A 240 37.86 27.30 -32.48
C MET A 240 36.65 26.54 -31.95
N VAL A 241 35.58 26.60 -32.73
CA VAL A 241 34.47 25.66 -32.72
C VAL A 241 35.02 24.27 -33.05
N ASP A 242 34.60 23.22 -32.35
CA ASP A 242 33.42 22.44 -32.70
C ASP A 242 33.40 21.17 -31.85
N GLY A 243 32.23 20.71 -31.44
CA GLY A 243 32.12 19.54 -30.57
C GLY A 243 30.79 19.45 -29.86
N THR A 244 29.71 19.47 -30.63
CA THR A 244 28.43 18.91 -30.23
C THR A 244 28.63 17.48 -29.73
N ALA A 245 28.77 17.30 -28.42
CA ALA A 245 28.52 16.03 -27.78
C ALA A 245 27.00 15.87 -27.64
N THR A 246 26.34 15.66 -28.78
CA THR A 246 25.01 15.07 -28.82
C THR A 246 25.18 13.63 -28.37
N GLY A 247 25.16 13.42 -27.05
CA GLY A 247 25.01 12.09 -26.47
C GLY A 247 23.72 11.46 -27.02
N PRO A 248 23.69 10.12 -27.19
CA PRO A 248 22.53 9.47 -27.78
C PRO A 248 21.31 9.73 -26.89
N GLY A 249 20.27 10.29 -27.51
CA GLY A 249 18.95 10.60 -26.96
C GLY A 249 18.65 10.06 -25.57
N GLY A 250 19.00 10.84 -24.55
CA GLY A 250 18.32 10.75 -23.27
C GLY A 250 16.92 11.30 -23.50
N ALA A 251 15.93 10.42 -23.66
CA ALA A 251 14.54 10.84 -23.61
C ALA A 251 14.37 11.65 -22.31
N ASP A 252 13.84 12.87 -22.40
CA ASP A 252 13.53 13.65 -21.22
C ASP A 252 12.71 12.77 -20.27
N PRO A 253 13.06 12.75 -18.98
CA PRO A 253 12.39 11.89 -18.02
C PRO A 253 10.90 12.24 -18.03
N ALA A 254 10.06 11.25 -18.32
CA ALA A 254 8.60 11.44 -18.37
C ALA A 254 8.13 12.15 -17.09
N PRO A 255 7.32 13.22 -17.19
CA PRO A 255 7.01 14.07 -16.05
C PRO A 255 6.30 13.29 -14.95
N ALA A 256 6.67 13.56 -13.69
CA ALA A 256 6.13 12.85 -12.53
C ALA A 256 5.57 13.80 -11.47
N GLY A 257 4.75 13.27 -10.56
CA GLY A 257 4.10 14.05 -9.52
C GLY A 257 3.24 15.18 -10.09
N ALA A 258 3.43 16.40 -9.58
CA ALA A 258 2.71 17.57 -10.07
C ALA A 258 3.13 17.97 -11.50
N ALA A 259 4.38 17.68 -11.90
CA ALA A 259 4.87 18.02 -13.23
C ALA A 259 4.06 17.32 -14.34
N ARG A 260 3.51 16.13 -14.08
CA ARG A 260 2.67 15.41 -15.06
C ARG A 260 1.37 16.16 -15.36
N VAL A 261 0.76 16.78 -14.35
CA VAL A 261 -0.47 17.59 -14.52
C VAL A 261 -0.14 18.91 -15.19
N LEU A 262 1.03 19.48 -14.90
CA LEU A 262 1.48 20.74 -15.48
C LEU A 262 1.98 20.60 -16.93
N ALA A 263 2.40 19.40 -17.35
CA ALA A 263 2.97 19.16 -18.68
C ALA A 263 2.00 19.45 -19.84
N ASP A 264 0.69 19.28 -19.60
CA ASP A 264 -0.34 19.54 -20.61
C ASP A 264 -0.88 20.98 -20.55
N LEU A 265 -0.37 21.81 -19.61
CA LEU A 265 -0.75 23.21 -19.55
C LEU A 265 0.06 24.01 -20.57
N PRO A 266 -0.59 24.94 -21.30
CA PRO A 266 0.14 25.84 -22.17
C PRO A 266 1.14 26.63 -21.34
N ASP A 267 2.38 26.75 -21.82
CA ASP A 267 3.38 27.60 -21.20
C ASP A 267 2.95 29.06 -21.38
N VAL A 268 2.37 29.64 -20.33
CA VAL A 268 1.94 31.04 -20.31
C VAL A 268 3.11 31.84 -19.75
N PRO A 269 3.72 32.76 -20.52
CA PRO A 269 4.81 33.57 -20.00
C PRO A 269 4.33 34.30 -18.76
N LEU A 270 5.18 34.37 -17.72
CA LEU A 270 4.82 34.91 -16.41
C LEU A 270 4.15 36.28 -16.51
N SER A 271 4.60 37.11 -17.47
CA SER A 271 4.02 38.42 -17.79
C SER A 271 2.55 38.38 -18.19
N ALA A 272 2.09 37.34 -18.90
CA ALA A 272 0.70 37.14 -19.28
C ALA A 272 -0.11 36.40 -18.20
N ALA A 273 0.55 35.77 -17.23
CA ALA A 273 -0.09 35.06 -16.11
C ALA A 273 -0.40 35.98 -14.92
N VAL A 274 0.31 37.12 -14.77
CA VAL A 274 0.15 38.04 -13.63
C VAL A 274 -1.30 38.53 -13.50
N ASP A 275 -1.94 38.89 -14.61
CA ASP A 275 -3.32 39.38 -14.60
C ASP A 275 -4.35 38.28 -14.27
N ARG A 276 -4.01 37.01 -14.58
CA ARG A 276 -4.84 35.84 -14.31
C ARG A 276 -4.60 35.25 -12.91
N PHE A 277 -3.47 35.53 -12.28
CA PHE A 277 -3.12 35.03 -10.95
C PHE A 277 -4.16 35.44 -9.89
N TRP A 278 -4.72 36.64 -10.02
CA TRP A 278 -5.75 37.17 -9.12
C TRP A 278 -7.17 36.73 -9.49
N LEU A 279 -7.35 35.97 -10.58
CA LEU A 279 -8.64 35.46 -11.01
C LEU A 279 -8.79 33.99 -10.57
N PRO A 280 -9.87 33.64 -9.86
CA PRO A 280 -10.09 32.26 -9.45
C PRO A 280 -10.21 31.36 -10.71
N PRO A 281 -9.55 30.19 -10.74
CA PRO A 281 -9.47 29.34 -11.92
C PRO A 281 -10.82 28.74 -12.34
N VAL A 282 -11.80 28.78 -11.45
CA VAL A 282 -13.20 28.40 -11.67
C VAL A 282 -14.04 29.50 -10.99
N PRO A 283 -15.07 30.08 -11.64
CA PRO A 283 -16.04 30.91 -10.95
C PRO A 283 -16.62 30.10 -9.80
N LEU A 284 -16.25 30.44 -8.57
CA LEU A 284 -16.84 29.79 -7.41
C LEU A 284 -18.34 30.08 -7.48
N PRO A 285 -19.21 29.07 -7.33
CA PRO A 285 -20.64 29.35 -7.26
C PRO A 285 -20.86 30.39 -6.15
N ASP A 286 -21.76 31.35 -6.39
CA ASP A 286 -22.20 32.34 -5.40
C ASP A 286 -22.91 31.62 -4.25
N ARG A 287 -22.10 31.01 -3.39
CA ARG A 287 -22.54 30.47 -2.12
C ARG A 287 -22.39 31.61 -1.14
N PRO A 288 -23.48 32.06 -0.49
CA PRO A 288 -23.33 33.04 0.59
C PRO A 288 -22.31 32.47 1.59
N ALA A 289 -21.40 33.31 2.08
CA ALA A 289 -20.40 32.90 3.04
C ALA A 289 -21.12 32.46 4.33
N VAL A 290 -21.34 31.15 4.49
CA VAL A 290 -21.86 30.58 5.73
C VAL A 290 -20.65 30.20 6.58
N LEU A 291 -20.18 31.17 7.37
CA LEU A 291 -19.32 30.87 8.49
C LEU A 291 -20.20 30.29 9.60
N ALA A 292 -20.23 28.96 9.74
CA ALA A 292 -20.83 28.30 10.90
C ALA A 292 -19.90 28.41 12.12
N THR A 293 -19.54 29.63 12.47
CA THR A 293 -18.73 29.97 13.65
C THR A 293 -19.28 31.25 14.24
N ASP A 294 -19.34 31.33 15.57
CA ASP A 294 -19.69 32.57 16.28
C ASP A 294 -18.90 33.75 15.68
N PRO A 295 -19.54 34.88 15.34
CA PRO A 295 -18.91 36.03 14.66
C PRO A 295 -17.61 36.52 15.30
N GLU A 296 -17.42 36.25 16.59
CA GLU A 296 -16.25 36.65 17.35
C GLU A 296 -15.00 35.79 17.14
N LEU A 297 -15.10 34.59 16.55
CA LEU A 297 -13.96 33.67 16.44
C LEU A 297 -12.82 34.24 15.58
N LEU A 298 -13.16 34.91 14.47
CA LEU A 298 -12.18 35.58 13.61
C LEU A 298 -11.52 36.77 14.31
N LEU A 299 -12.30 37.58 15.04
CA LEU A 299 -11.78 38.72 15.79
C LEU A 299 -10.86 38.30 16.95
N ARG A 300 -11.09 37.12 17.54
CA ARG A 300 -10.23 36.55 18.60
C ARG A 300 -8.90 36.01 18.08
N GLN A 301 -8.83 35.61 16.80
CA GLN A 301 -7.60 35.09 16.19
C GLN A 301 -6.64 36.18 15.70
N LEU A 302 -7.13 37.38 15.41
CA LEU A 302 -6.34 38.43 14.76
C LEU A 302 -5.45 39.27 15.69
N GLY A 303 -5.53 39.06 17.02
CA GLY A 303 -4.77 39.84 18.00
C GLY A 303 -5.14 41.33 18.01
N ALA A 304 -4.61 42.11 18.96
CA ALA A 304 -4.87 43.54 19.01
C ALA A 304 -4.15 44.24 17.83
N PRO A 305 -4.87 45.02 16.99
CA PRO A 305 -4.25 45.68 15.86
C PRO A 305 -3.33 46.80 16.35
N ALA A 306 -2.33 47.14 15.53
CA ALA A 306 -1.36 48.18 15.86
C ALA A 306 -2.04 49.55 16.09
N PRO A 307 -1.43 50.46 16.88
CA PRO A 307 -2.02 51.77 17.17
C PRO A 307 -2.33 52.59 15.92
N GLU A 308 -1.51 52.47 14.87
CA GLU A 308 -1.64 53.19 13.59
C GLU A 308 -2.94 52.89 12.85
N ILE A 309 -3.49 51.68 13.04
CA ILE A 309 -4.74 51.23 12.44
C ILE A 309 -5.89 51.26 13.45
N GLY A 310 -5.73 51.93 14.60
CA GLY A 310 -6.80 52.22 15.55
C GLY A 310 -6.77 51.41 16.85
N GLY A 311 -5.74 50.58 17.06
CA GLY A 311 -5.46 49.93 18.32
C GLY A 311 -6.57 48.98 18.84
N PRO A 312 -6.53 48.59 20.12
CA PRO A 312 -7.55 47.71 20.72
C PRO A 312 -8.99 48.22 20.56
N GLY A 313 -9.17 49.54 20.45
CA GLY A 313 -10.47 50.18 20.26
C GLY A 313 -11.10 49.93 18.88
N LEU A 314 -10.31 49.59 17.86
CA LEU A 314 -10.85 49.22 16.55
C LEU A 314 -11.62 47.89 16.63
N LEU A 315 -11.07 46.87 17.30
CA LEU A 315 -11.74 45.57 17.45
C LEU A 315 -13.08 45.72 18.17
N GLU A 316 -13.15 46.58 19.19
CA GLU A 316 -14.40 46.84 19.92
C GLU A 316 -15.45 47.50 19.03
N ARG A 317 -15.06 48.43 18.15
CA ARG A 317 -15.99 49.05 17.19
C ARG A 317 -16.47 48.04 16.14
N LEU A 318 -15.57 47.20 15.63
CA LEU A 318 -15.91 46.17 14.65
C LEU A 318 -16.83 45.10 15.24
N ARG A 319 -16.60 44.68 16.49
CA ARG A 319 -17.48 43.75 17.22
C ARG A 319 -18.92 44.25 17.27
N ARG A 320 -19.12 45.51 17.65
CA ARG A 320 -20.46 46.13 17.71
C ARG A 320 -21.13 46.22 16.35
N ALA A 321 -20.37 46.56 15.31
CA ALA A 321 -20.88 46.61 13.94
C ALA A 321 -21.31 45.23 13.44
N TYR A 322 -20.53 44.18 13.73
CA TYR A 322 -20.87 42.80 13.36
C TYR A 322 -22.13 42.29 14.08
N GLN A 323 -22.28 42.57 15.37
CA GLN A 323 -23.48 42.20 16.13
C GLN A 323 -24.75 42.89 15.60
N ALA A 324 -24.63 44.11 15.07
CA ALA A 324 -25.76 44.82 14.46
C ALA A 324 -26.15 44.29 13.07
N LEU A 325 -25.28 43.50 12.43
CA LEU A 325 -25.51 42.90 11.11
C LEU A 325 -26.09 41.48 11.18
N GLU A 326 -26.18 40.87 12.37
CA GLU A 326 -26.90 39.60 12.53
C GLU A 326 -28.42 39.84 12.49
N PRO A 327 -29.15 39.26 11.51
CA PRO A 327 -30.59 39.23 11.58
C PRO A 327 -31.00 38.22 12.67
N GLY A 328 -31.83 38.66 13.62
CA GLY A 328 -32.41 37.80 14.65
C GLY A 328 -33.26 36.66 14.11
#